data_AF-X0XFN5-F1
#
_entry.id   AF-X0XFN5-F1
#
_cell.length_a   1.000
_cell.length_b   1.000
_cell.length_c   1.000
_cell.angle_alpha   90.00
_cell.angle_beta   90.00
_cell.angle_gamma   90.00
#
_symmetry.space_group_name_H-M   'P 1'
#
loop_
_entity.id
_entity.type
_entity.pdbx_description
1 polymer ?
#
loop_
_entity_poly.entity_id
_entity_poly.type
_entity_poly.pdbx_seq_one_letter_code
_entity_poly.pdbx_strand_id
1 'polypeptide(L)'
;DINGCFSGDPYVLKGQIFTRLKKSVKDIESYLTNLDKVGLIVWYEHGGDMFLCIPDFASRQPSLNPKREAVPTIPMPAPDKLRM
;
A
#
# COMPACT_ATOMS: atom_id res chain seq x y z
N ASP A 1 4.49 5.41 4.59
CA ASP A 1 4.49 5.30 6.06
C ASP A 1 5.67 4.44 6.50
N ILE A 2 6.14 4.52 7.75
CA ILE A 2 7.26 3.67 8.21
C ILE A 2 6.91 2.17 8.17
N ASN A 3 5.63 1.83 8.29
CA ASN A 3 5.16 0.44 8.22
C ASN A 3 5.00 -0.07 6.78
N GLY A 4 5.46 0.68 5.77
CA GLY A 4 5.26 0.29 4.37
C GLY A 4 3.81 0.41 3.91
N CYS A 5 2.99 1.17 4.63
CA CYS A 5 1.61 1.44 4.28
C CYS A 5 1.47 2.74 3.47
N PHE A 6 0.54 2.74 2.52
CA PHE A 6 0.26 3.84 1.60
C PHE A 6 -1.25 3.91 1.31
N SER A 7 -1.69 5.01 0.69
CA SER A 7 -3.03 5.05 0.11
C SER A 7 -3.16 3.97 -0.98
N GLY A 8 -4.22 3.18 -0.89
CA GLY A 8 -4.61 2.19 -1.87
C GLY A 8 -5.74 2.68 -2.78
N ASP A 9 -6.12 3.96 -2.68
CA ASP A 9 -7.18 4.54 -3.50
C ASP A 9 -6.67 4.72 -4.96
N PRO A 10 -7.32 4.08 -5.94
CA PRO A 10 -6.97 4.19 -7.36
C PRO A 10 -6.94 5.63 -7.91
N TYR A 11 -7.81 6.53 -7.43
CA TYR A 11 -7.84 7.94 -7.83
C TYR A 11 -6.63 8.70 -7.27
N VAL A 12 -6.29 8.47 -6.00
CA VAL A 12 -5.10 9.07 -5.36
C VAL A 12 -3.84 8.59 -6.08
N LEU A 13 -3.71 7.29 -6.31
CA LEU A 13 -2.57 6.70 -7.01
C LEU A 13 -2.44 7.18 -8.45
N LYS A 14 -3.56 7.41 -9.15
CA LYS A 14 -3.55 8.03 -10.48
C LYS A 14 -2.92 9.42 -10.45
N GLY A 15 -3.31 10.24 -9.48
CA GLY A 15 -2.80 11.60 -9.32
C GLY A 15 -1.35 11.68 -8.81
N GLN A 16 -0.86 10.66 -8.13
CA GLN A 16 0.49 10.65 -7.54
C GLN A 16 1.52 9.91 -8.38
N ILE A 17 1.17 8.75 -8.95
CA ILE A 17 2.10 7.83 -9.61
C ILE A 17 1.93 7.88 -11.13
N PHE A 18 0.69 7.84 -11.62
CA PHE A 18 0.40 7.72 -13.05
C PHE A 18 0.19 9.07 -13.75
N THR A 19 0.76 10.15 -13.22
CA THR A 19 0.52 11.56 -13.63
C THR A 19 0.66 11.82 -15.14
N ARG A 20 1.59 11.13 -15.80
CA ARG A 20 1.85 11.28 -17.25
C ARG A 20 1.37 10.10 -18.08
N LEU A 21 0.95 9.01 -17.44
CA LEU A 21 0.54 7.80 -18.12
C LEU A 21 -0.96 7.86 -18.38
N LYS A 22 -1.38 7.50 -19.60
CA LYS A 22 -2.80 7.41 -19.99
C LYS A 22 -3.45 6.16 -19.41
N LYS A 23 -3.45 6.04 -18.08
CA LYS A 23 -4.08 4.94 -17.34
C LYS A 23 -5.41 5.40 -16.75
N SER A 24 -6.43 4.59 -16.97
CA SER A 24 -7.72 4.77 -16.33
C SER A 24 -7.63 4.33 -14.87
N VAL A 25 -8.61 4.75 -14.07
CA VAL A 25 -8.74 4.30 -12.68
C VAL A 25 -8.94 2.78 -12.64
N LYS A 26 -9.74 2.24 -13.56
CA LYS A 26 -9.98 0.80 -13.73
C LYS A 26 -8.71 0.01 -14.05
N ASP A 27 -7.78 0.57 -14.84
CA ASP A 27 -6.49 -0.07 -15.09
C ASP A 27 -5.69 -0.20 -13.80
N ILE A 28 -5.69 0.86 -12.97
CA ILE A 28 -4.96 0.92 -11.71
C ILE A 28 -5.56 -0.08 -10.70
N GLU A 29 -6.89 -0.14 -10.59
CA GLU A 29 -7.59 -1.17 -9.79
C GLU A 29 -7.19 -2.58 -10.21
N SER A 30 -7.12 -2.83 -11.52
CA SER A 30 -6.70 -4.13 -12.05
C SER A 30 -5.25 -4.44 -11.67
N TYR A 31 -4.34 -3.45 -11.74
CA TYR A 31 -2.95 -3.62 -11.32
C TYR A 31 -2.84 -3.92 -9.82
N LEU A 32 -3.52 -3.17 -8.97
CA LEU A 32 -3.54 -3.39 -7.52
C LEU A 32 -4.08 -4.77 -7.18
N THR A 33 -5.20 -5.16 -7.80
CA THR A 33 -5.78 -6.49 -7.65
C THR A 33 -4.79 -7.58 -8.04
N ASN A 34 -4.04 -7.39 -9.13
CA ASN A 34 -3.06 -8.38 -9.57
C ASN A 34 -1.86 -8.46 -8.62
N LEU A 35 -1.35 -7.32 -8.13
CA LEU A 35 -0.26 -7.27 -7.15
C LEU A 35 -0.65 -7.92 -5.82
N ASP A 36 -1.88 -7.68 -5.36
CA ASP A 36 -2.43 -8.30 -4.15
C ASP A 36 -2.60 -9.81 -4.31
N LYS A 37 -3.14 -10.26 -5.44
CA LYS A 37 -3.30 -11.68 -5.76
C LYS A 37 -1.99 -12.46 -5.70
N VAL A 38 -0.89 -11.87 -6.17
CA VAL A 38 0.43 -12.52 -6.15
C VAL A 38 1.22 -12.26 -4.86
N GLY A 39 0.65 -11.53 -3.90
CA GLY A 39 1.27 -11.25 -2.59
C GLY A 39 2.40 -10.24 -2.63
N LEU A 40 2.50 -9.40 -3.66
CA LEU A 40 3.49 -8.31 -3.70
C LEU A 40 3.05 -7.11 -2.85
N ILE A 41 1.74 -6.96 -2.67
CA ILE A 41 1.12 -6.01 -1.74
C ILE A 41 0.00 -6.72 -0.98
N VAL A 42 -0.49 -6.10 0.09
CA VAL A 42 -1.78 -6.39 0.71
C VAL A 42 -2.67 -5.18 0.47
N TRP A 43 -3.74 -5.34 -0.31
CA TRP A 43 -4.70 -4.27 -0.63
C TRP A 43 -5.98 -4.45 0.19
N TYR A 44 -6.35 -3.46 1.01
CA TYR A 44 -7.40 -3.61 2.01
C TYR A 44 -8.16 -2.31 2.26
N GLU A 45 -9.41 -2.49 2.70
CA GLU A 45 -10.25 -1.40 3.19
C GLU A 45 -10.12 -1.28 4.71
N HIS A 46 -10.10 -0.05 5.22
CA HIS A 46 -10.22 0.25 6.64
C HIS A 46 -11.01 1.56 6.82
N GLY A 47 -12.13 1.51 7.53
CA GLY A 47 -12.92 2.72 7.81
C GLY A 47 -13.52 3.39 6.58
N GLY A 48 -13.77 2.65 5.49
CA GLY A 48 -14.28 3.17 4.21
C GLY A 48 -13.21 3.66 3.25
N ASP A 49 -11.94 3.71 3.68
CA ASP A 49 -10.81 4.10 2.84
C ASP A 49 -10.00 2.89 2.40
N MET A 50 -9.43 2.96 1.19
CA MET A 50 -8.56 1.93 0.65
C MET A 50 -7.09 2.23 0.94
N PHE A 51 -6.38 1.20 1.40
CA PHE A 51 -4.97 1.22 1.74
C PHE A 51 -4.24 0.06 1.09
N LEU A 52 -2.93 0.22 0.91
CA LEU A 52 -2.03 -0.87 0.54
C LEU A 52 -0.86 -0.94 1.51
N CYS A 53 -0.39 -2.15 1.77
CA CYS A 53 0.79 -2.43 2.57
C CYS A 53 1.77 -3.31 1.80
N ILE A 54 3.06 -3.03 1.91
CA ILE A 54 4.12 -3.87 1.34
C ILE A 54 4.50 -4.95 2.39
N PRO A 55 4.34 -6.25 2.08
CA PRO A 55 4.80 -7.33 2.96
C PRO A 55 6.30 -7.22 3.24
N ASP A 56 6.68 -7.54 4.47
CA ASP A 56 8.07 -7.57 4.93
C ASP A 56 8.83 -6.24 4.76
N PHE A 57 8.13 -5.10 4.66
CA PHE A 57 8.75 -3.81 4.38
C PHE A 57 9.91 -3.47 5.33
N ALA A 58 9.72 -3.68 6.63
CA ALA A 58 10.73 -3.42 7.65
C ALA A 58 12.01 -4.24 7.43
N SER A 59 11.88 -5.50 6.99
CA SER A 59 13.04 -6.36 6.68
C SER A 59 13.80 -5.88 5.45
N ARG A 60 13.09 -5.27 4.50
CA ARG A 60 13.63 -4.76 3.23
C ARG A 60 14.18 -3.33 3.35
N GLN A 61 13.89 -2.64 4.45
CA GLN A 61 14.38 -1.29 4.75
C GLN A 61 15.15 -1.27 6.08
N PRO A 62 16.26 -2.04 6.21
CA PRO A 62 16.97 -2.21 7.48
C PRO A 62 17.61 -0.91 8.01
N SER A 63 17.73 0.11 7.16
CA SER A 63 18.28 1.42 7.53
C SER A 63 17.26 2.37 8.13
N LEU A 64 15.95 2.07 8.07
CA LEU A 64 14.93 2.87 8.76
C LEU A 64 15.04 2.68 10.26
N ASN A 65 15.03 3.77 11.02
CA ASN A 65 15.11 3.73 12.48
C ASN A 65 13.77 4.13 13.09
N PRO A 66 12.95 3.16 13.59
CA PRO A 66 11.61 3.45 14.10
C PRO A 66 11.55 4.47 15.23
N LYS A 67 12.65 4.70 15.96
CA LYS A 67 12.71 5.70 17.04
C LYS A 67 12.92 7.13 16.55
N ARG A 68 13.26 7.31 15.27
CA ARG A 68 13.58 8.61 14.66
C ARG A 68 12.63 9.01 13.53
N GLU A 69 11.78 8.09 13.08
CA GLU A 69 10.78 8.36 12.06
C GLU A 69 9.49 8.94 12.65
N ALA A 70 8.65 9.49 11.79
CA ALA A 70 7.31 9.94 12.15
C ALA A 70 6.44 8.78 12.65
N VAL A 71 5.51 9.10 13.56
CA VAL A 71 4.50 8.14 14.04
C VAL A 71 3.62 7.72 12.87
N PRO A 72 3.42 6.41 12.66
CA PRO A 72 2.59 5.93 11.57
C PRO A 72 1.13 6.32 11.77
N THR A 73 0.49 6.79 10.70
CA THR A 73 -0.92 7.23 10.70
C THR A 73 -1.83 6.34 9.88
N ILE A 74 -1.27 5.50 9.01
CA ILE A 74 -2.04 4.59 8.16
C ILE A 74 -2.28 3.29 8.93
N PRO A 75 -3.54 2.81 9.01
CA PRO A 75 -3.88 1.58 9.74
C PRO A 75 -3.19 0.38 9.11
N MET A 76 -2.69 -0.56 9.92
CA MET A 76 -2.16 -1.83 9.41
C MET A 76 -3.28 -2.72 8.86
N PRO A 77 -2.99 -3.58 7.87
CA PRO A 77 -3.94 -4.60 7.45
C PRO A 77 -4.26 -5.55 8.62
N ALA A 78 -5.47 -6.12 8.60
CA ALA A 78 -5.87 -7.12 9.58
C ALA A 78 -4.95 -8.37 9.48
N PRO A 79 -4.64 -9.05 10.60
CA PRO A 79 -3.65 -10.12 10.63
C PRO A 79 -3.94 -11.29 9.66
N ASP A 80 -5.22 -11.56 9.40
CA ASP A 80 -5.71 -12.58 8.46
C ASP A 80 -5.37 -12.28 7.00
N LYS A 81 -5.08 -11.01 6.67
CA LYS A 81 -4.71 -10.58 5.32
C LYS A 81 -3.19 -10.56 5.10
N LEU A 82 -2.39 -10.69 6.14
CA LEU A 82 -0.94 -10.88 6.03
C LEU A 82 -0.68 -12.34 5.69
N ARG A 83 -0.59 -12.65 4.39
CA ARG A 83 -0.18 -13.97 3.92
C ARG A 83 1.32 -14.13 4.23
N MET A 84 1.64 -14.92 5.25
CA MET A 84 3.00 -15.37 5.58
C MET A 84 3.48 -16.45 4.62
#